data_AF-E6WNQ9-F1
#
_entry.id   AF-E6WNQ9-F1
#
_cell.length_a   1.000
_cell.length_b   1.000
_cell.length_c   1.000
_cell.angle_alpha   90.00
_cell.angle_beta   90.00
_cell.angle_gamma   90.00
#
_symmetry.space_group_name_H-M   'P 1'
#
loop_
_entity.id
_entity.type
_entity.pdbx_description
1 polymer ?
#
loop_
_entity_poly.entity_id
_entity_poly.type
_entity_poly.pdbx_seq_one_letter_code
_entity_poly.pdbx_strand_id
1 'polypeptide(L)'
;MKVVTGKPALAEGAAEACPAFRTAAPSGFIGTLYRSFSLLWRHRVNVLLIALAVLFFALPHLVRAEDLLSSQKQDAKDTFGHGSTIEWGLYIAEVIISIGAYIKTRNPMLFVGGLGFLIVVTRVLFSLAG
;
A
#
# COMPACT_ATOMS: atom_id res chain seq x y z
N MET A 1 -52.46 -81.99 37.29
CA MET A 1 -51.01 -81.77 37.09
C MET A 1 -50.73 -81.45 35.62
N LYS A 2 -50.62 -80.16 35.25
CA LYS A 2 -49.50 -79.53 34.53
C LYS A 2 -49.90 -78.08 34.23
N VAL A 3 -48.99 -77.17 34.58
CA VAL A 3 -49.11 -75.71 34.59
C VAL A 3 -48.43 -75.15 33.35
N VAL A 4 -48.74 -73.88 33.00
CA VAL A 4 -47.86 -72.81 32.45
C VAL A 4 -48.42 -72.13 31.17
N THR A 5 -49.12 -71.01 31.43
CA THR A 5 -49.03 -69.63 30.88
C THR A 5 -48.49 -69.30 29.48
N GLY A 6 -49.13 -68.33 28.81
CA GLY A 6 -48.50 -67.43 27.83
C GLY A 6 -49.49 -66.54 27.06
N LYS A 7 -49.34 -65.21 27.14
CA LYS A 7 -50.16 -64.14 26.51
C LYS A 7 -49.82 -63.93 25.01
N PRO A 8 -50.62 -63.14 24.26
CA PRO A 8 -50.74 -63.23 22.80
C PRO A 8 -49.82 -62.24 22.06
N ALA A 9 -49.53 -62.49 20.78
CA ALA A 9 -49.04 -61.45 19.89
C ALA A 9 -49.31 -61.75 18.41
N LEU A 10 -49.80 -60.70 17.74
CA LEU A 10 -49.58 -60.36 16.33
C LEU A 10 -50.38 -61.14 15.27
N ALA A 11 -51.54 -60.58 14.94
CA ALA A 11 -52.12 -60.71 13.61
C ALA A 11 -51.57 -59.56 12.73
N GLU A 12 -50.96 -59.96 11.62
CA GLU A 12 -50.55 -59.13 10.50
C GLU A 12 -51.73 -58.38 9.87
N GLY A 13 -51.46 -57.19 9.33
CA GLY A 13 -52.43 -56.41 8.58
C GLY A 13 -51.82 -55.10 8.12
N ALA A 14 -51.21 -55.12 6.92
CA ALA A 14 -50.58 -53.99 6.29
C ALA A 14 -51.57 -52.82 6.05
N ALA A 15 -51.17 -51.62 6.44
CA ALA A 15 -51.59 -50.37 5.81
C ALA A 15 -50.36 -49.45 5.77
N GLU A 16 -49.95 -49.09 4.57
CA GLU A 16 -48.72 -48.38 4.23
C GLU A 16 -48.58 -47.06 5.01
N ALA A 17 -47.51 -46.91 5.78
CA ALA A 17 -47.10 -45.61 6.31
C ALA A 17 -46.16 -44.93 5.32
N CYS A 18 -46.50 -43.69 4.94
CA CYS A 18 -45.70 -42.78 4.11
C CYS A 18 -44.20 -42.87 4.40
N PRO A 19 -43.32 -42.78 3.38
CA PRO A 19 -41.89 -42.78 3.64
C PRO A 19 -41.55 -41.57 4.52
N ALA A 20 -40.85 -41.84 5.62
CA ALA A 20 -40.37 -40.83 6.54
C ALA A 20 -39.73 -39.68 5.74
N PHE A 21 -40.25 -38.46 5.92
CA PHE A 21 -39.59 -37.24 5.48
C PHE A 21 -38.19 -37.27 6.10
N ARG A 22 -37.20 -37.68 5.31
CA ARG A 22 -35.80 -37.61 5.71
C ARG A 22 -35.53 -36.15 6.02
N THR A 23 -35.30 -35.85 7.28
CA THR A 23 -34.58 -34.67 7.74
C THR A 23 -33.12 -34.78 7.30
N ALA A 24 -32.90 -34.92 5.98
CA ALA A 24 -31.59 -34.75 5.40
C ALA A 24 -31.30 -33.25 5.46
N ALA A 25 -30.49 -32.84 6.44
CA ALA A 25 -29.83 -31.54 6.39
C ALA A 25 -29.29 -31.35 4.96
N PRO A 26 -29.56 -30.20 4.30
CA PRO A 26 -29.19 -30.00 2.91
C PRO A 26 -27.69 -30.23 2.77
N SER A 27 -27.33 -31.38 2.20
CA SER A 27 -25.95 -31.82 2.02
C SER A 27 -25.52 -31.35 0.64
N GLY A 28 -24.86 -30.20 0.63
CA GLY A 28 -24.42 -29.54 -0.60
C GLY A 28 -24.05 -28.09 -0.34
N PHE A 29 -23.54 -27.43 -1.38
CA PHE A 29 -23.01 -26.07 -1.34
C PHE A 29 -23.96 -25.07 -0.66
N ILE A 30 -25.27 -25.22 -0.91
CA ILE A 30 -26.35 -24.41 -0.37
C ILE A 30 -26.45 -24.57 1.17
N GLY A 31 -26.37 -25.79 1.70
CA GLY A 31 -26.44 -26.02 3.15
C GLY A 31 -25.22 -25.49 3.91
N THR A 32 -24.04 -25.60 3.32
CA THR A 32 -22.82 -24.96 3.84
C THR A 32 -22.92 -23.44 3.84
N LEU A 33 -23.50 -22.82 2.80
CA LEU A 33 -23.71 -21.37 2.75
C LEU A 33 -24.65 -20.89 3.84
N TYR A 34 -25.79 -21.56 4.03
CA TYR A 34 -26.74 -21.22 5.11
C TYR A 34 -26.14 -21.42 6.50
N ARG A 35 -25.34 -22.47 6.71
CA ARG A 35 -24.62 -22.67 7.98
C ARG A 35 -23.60 -21.57 8.22
N SER A 36 -22.76 -21.25 7.25
CA SER A 36 -21.77 -20.17 7.35
C SER A 36 -22.44 -18.82 7.62
N PHE A 37 -23.55 -18.53 6.95
CA PHE A 37 -24.33 -17.31 7.17
C PHE A 37 -24.95 -17.26 8.58
N SER A 38 -25.47 -18.38 9.07
CA SER A 38 -26.01 -18.48 10.44
C SER A 38 -24.94 -18.32 11.52
N LEU A 39 -23.71 -18.81 11.26
CA LEU A 39 -22.57 -18.66 12.15
C LEU A 39 -22.04 -17.22 12.16
N LEU A 40 -21.99 -16.58 11.00
CA LEU A 40 -21.71 -15.15 10.84
C LEU A 40 -22.71 -14.30 11.62
N TRP A 41 -24.01 -14.62 11.55
CA TRP A 41 -25.04 -13.92 12.30
C TRP A 41 -24.89 -14.10 13.82
N ARG A 42 -24.54 -15.32 14.25
CA ARG A 42 -24.34 -15.67 15.67
C ARG A 42 -23.10 -15.02 16.28
N HIS A 43 -22.03 -14.84 15.50
CA HIS A 43 -20.77 -14.23 15.91
C HIS A 43 -20.53 -12.85 15.29
N ARG A 44 -21.59 -12.15 14.90
CA ARG A 44 -21.56 -10.85 14.21
C ARG A 44 -20.62 -9.83 14.85
N VAL A 45 -20.58 -9.78 16.19
CA VAL A 45 -19.72 -8.85 16.94
C VAL A 45 -18.25 -9.23 16.80
N ASN A 46 -17.89 -10.51 16.94
CA ASN A 46 -16.50 -10.97 16.82
C ASN A 46 -15.99 -10.80 15.39
N VAL A 47 -16.83 -11.06 14.39
CA VAL A 47 -16.47 -10.85 12.98
C VAL A 47 -16.26 -9.35 12.70
N LEU A 48 -17.10 -8.48 13.24
CA LEU A 48 -16.91 -7.02 13.17
C LEU A 48 -15.61 -6.57 13.84
N LEU A 49 -15.28 -7.10 15.02
CA LEU A 49 -14.04 -6.77 15.72
C LEU A 49 -12.79 -7.23 14.95
N ILE A 50 -12.83 -8.41 14.35
CA ILE A 50 -11.73 -8.91 13.50
C ILE A 50 -11.60 -8.04 12.24
N ALA A 51 -12.71 -7.68 11.59
CA ALA A 51 -12.69 -6.80 10.43
C ALA A 51 -12.14 -5.40 10.78
N LEU A 52 -12.53 -4.85 11.93
CA LEU A 52 -12.00 -3.59 12.46
C LEU A 52 -10.51 -3.69 12.77
N ALA A 53 -10.05 -4.80 13.36
CA ALA A 53 -8.64 -5.03 13.64
C ALA A 53 -7.83 -5.12 12.34
N VAL A 54 -8.29 -5.88 11.34
CA VAL A 54 -7.64 -5.96 10.02
C VAL A 54 -7.59 -4.58 9.36
N LEU A 55 -8.68 -3.81 9.44
CA LEU A 55 -8.74 -2.45 8.92
C LEU A 55 -7.72 -1.55 9.63
N PHE A 56 -7.71 -1.54 10.98
CA PHE A 56 -6.77 -0.74 11.78
C PHE A 56 -5.31 -1.08 11.47
N PHE A 57 -4.99 -2.36 11.31
CA PHE A 57 -3.66 -2.77 10.91
C PHE A 57 -3.37 -2.43 9.46
N ALA A 58 -4.32 -2.51 8.53
CA ALA A 58 -4.11 -2.29 7.09
C ALA A 58 -4.04 -0.81 6.66
N LEU A 59 -4.76 0.08 7.34
CA LEU A 59 -4.78 1.52 7.01
C LEU A 59 -3.43 2.24 7.03
N PRO A 60 -2.53 2.05 8.01
CA PRO A 60 -1.27 2.79 8.05
C PRO A 60 -0.35 2.48 6.86
N HIS A 61 -0.56 1.37 6.16
CA HIS A 61 0.20 1.02 4.95
C HIS A 61 -0.35 1.69 3.69
N LEU A 62 -1.63 2.09 3.71
CA LEU A 62 -2.31 2.76 2.60
C LEU A 62 -2.12 4.28 2.65
N VAL A 63 -1.83 4.82 3.83
CA VAL A 63 -1.46 6.21 4.01
C VAL A 63 0.06 6.32 3.95
N ARG A 64 0.62 6.43 2.74
CA ARG A 64 2.02 6.88 2.58
C ARG A 64 2.11 8.28 3.17
N ALA A 65 3.02 8.49 4.13
CA ALA A 65 3.39 9.83 4.58
C ALA A 65 4.14 10.52 3.43
N GLU A 66 3.39 11.15 2.55
CA GLU A 66 3.92 11.88 1.41
C GLU A 66 4.39 13.25 1.91
N ASP A 67 5.65 13.58 1.67
CA ASP A 67 6.18 14.90 1.99
C ASP A 67 5.43 15.93 1.13
N LEU A 68 4.60 16.75 1.78
CA LEU A 68 3.77 17.76 1.11
C LEU A 68 4.62 18.79 0.36
N LEU A 69 5.89 18.96 0.72
CA LEU A 69 6.82 19.88 0.05
C LEU A 69 7.74 19.16 -0.95
N SER A 70 7.54 17.87 -1.20
CA SER A 70 8.37 17.10 -2.13
C SER A 70 8.33 17.64 -3.56
N SER A 71 7.17 18.09 -4.03
CA SER A 71 7.03 18.74 -5.35
C SER A 71 7.80 20.05 -5.41
N GLN A 72 7.69 20.88 -4.37
CA GLN A 72 8.37 22.17 -4.29
C GLN A 72 9.90 22.02 -4.23
N LYS A 73 10.38 20.95 -3.58
CA LYS A 73 11.80 20.60 -3.56
C LYS A 73 12.31 20.28 -4.97
N GLN A 74 11.51 19.58 -5.78
CA GLN A 74 11.85 19.28 -7.16
C GLN A 74 11.87 20.55 -8.03
N ASP A 75 10.86 21.42 -7.91
CA ASP A 75 10.82 22.69 -8.65
C ASP A 75 12.02 23.59 -8.32
N ALA A 76 12.42 23.63 -7.04
CA ALA A 76 13.60 24.38 -6.61
C ALA A 76 14.89 23.79 -7.20
N LYS A 77 15.01 22.46 -7.25
CA LYS A 77 16.14 21.78 -7.89
C LYS A 77 16.21 22.07 -9.38
N ASP A 78 15.08 22.07 -10.07
CA ASP A 78 15.03 22.35 -11.51
C ASP A 78 15.34 23.83 -11.81
N THR A 79 15.04 24.72 -10.86
CA THR A 79 15.30 26.16 -10.99
C THR A 79 16.71 26.57 -10.60
N PHE A 80 17.33 25.97 -9.59
CA PHE A 80 18.63 26.40 -9.06
C PHE A 80 19.74 25.35 -9.17
N GLY A 81 19.40 24.11 -9.51
CA GLY A 81 20.32 22.99 -9.55
C GLY A 81 21.06 22.84 -10.88
N HIS A 82 21.70 21.67 -11.03
CA HIS A 82 22.52 21.39 -12.19
C HIS A 82 21.68 21.27 -13.47
N GLY A 83 22.12 21.94 -14.54
CA GLY A 83 21.43 22.05 -15.82
C GLY A 83 20.45 23.23 -15.89
N SER A 84 20.31 24.02 -14.82
CA SER A 84 19.40 25.15 -14.79
C SER A 84 19.89 26.37 -15.60
N THR A 85 18.95 27.18 -16.07
CA THR A 85 19.17 28.54 -16.57
C THR A 85 19.95 29.42 -15.59
N ILE A 86 19.79 29.23 -14.28
CA ILE A 86 20.54 30.00 -13.26
C ILE A 86 22.01 29.58 -13.22
N GLU A 87 22.29 28.28 -13.27
CA GLU A 87 23.67 27.79 -13.38
C GLU A 87 24.34 28.33 -14.65
N TRP A 88 23.63 28.25 -15.78
CA TRP A 88 24.10 28.80 -17.05
C TRP A 88 24.37 30.32 -16.96
N GLY A 89 23.48 31.06 -16.33
CA GLY A 89 23.63 32.51 -16.12
C GLY A 89 24.85 32.86 -15.27
N LEU A 90 25.11 32.10 -14.20
CA LEU A 90 26.30 32.27 -13.37
C LEU A 90 27.59 32.07 -14.17
N TYR A 91 27.66 31.05 -15.02
CA TYR A 91 28.84 30.81 -15.86
C TYR A 91 29.06 31.93 -16.87
N ILE A 92 28.01 32.45 -17.51
CA ILE A 92 28.15 33.58 -18.44
C ILE A 92 28.61 34.85 -17.71
N ALA A 93 28.02 35.14 -16.55
CA ALA A 93 28.42 36.29 -15.75
C ALA A 93 29.92 36.22 -15.38
N GLU A 94 30.38 35.05 -14.96
CA GLU A 94 31.79 34.82 -14.61
C GLU A 94 32.73 35.00 -15.81
N VAL A 95 32.33 34.55 -17.01
CA VAL A 95 33.10 34.78 -18.24
C VAL A 95 33.24 36.28 -18.52
N ILE A 96 32.14 37.05 -18.43
CA ILE A 96 32.16 38.49 -18.70
C ILE A 96 33.05 39.22 -17.70
N ILE A 97 32.92 38.89 -16.40
CA ILE A 97 33.74 39.46 -15.33
C ILE A 97 35.22 39.10 -15.54
N SER A 98 35.51 37.83 -15.86
CA SER A 98 36.87 37.36 -16.12
C SER A 98 37.51 38.10 -17.30
N ILE A 99 36.77 38.33 -18.39
CA ILE A 99 37.26 39.11 -19.55
C ILE A 99 37.56 40.54 -19.13
N GLY A 100 36.63 41.21 -18.44
CA GLY A 100 36.82 42.59 -17.98
C GLY A 100 38.02 42.73 -17.04
N ALA A 101 38.17 41.80 -16.10
CA ALA A 101 39.29 41.75 -15.17
C ALA A 101 40.62 41.41 -15.89
N TYR A 102 40.58 40.53 -16.90
CA TYR A 102 41.75 40.20 -17.71
C TYR A 102 42.27 41.40 -18.50
N ILE A 103 41.39 42.23 -19.07
CA ILE A 103 41.81 43.44 -19.80
C ILE A 103 42.66 44.36 -18.91
N LYS A 104 42.27 44.50 -17.64
CA LYS A 104 42.96 45.38 -16.68
C LYS A 104 44.24 44.75 -16.12
N THR A 105 44.20 43.46 -15.77
CA THR A 105 45.27 42.81 -15.01
C THR A 105 46.26 42.03 -15.89
N ARG A 106 45.85 41.70 -17.13
CA ARG A 106 46.58 40.83 -18.07
C ARG A 106 46.94 39.46 -17.49
N ASN A 107 46.22 39.00 -16.47
CA ASN A 107 46.48 37.74 -15.79
C ASN A 107 45.55 36.63 -16.29
N PRO A 108 46.03 35.61 -17.03
CA PRO A 108 45.19 34.53 -17.53
C PRO A 108 44.66 33.60 -16.43
N MET A 109 45.22 33.66 -15.21
CA MET A 109 44.76 32.87 -14.06
C MET A 109 43.30 33.15 -13.71
N LEU A 110 42.75 34.31 -14.09
CA LEU A 110 41.35 34.66 -13.85
C LEU A 110 40.37 33.67 -14.49
N PHE A 111 40.69 33.10 -15.66
CA PHE A 111 39.82 32.12 -16.30
C PHE A 111 39.89 30.75 -15.61
N VAL A 112 41.09 30.32 -15.21
CA VAL A 112 41.28 29.01 -14.57
C VAL A 112 40.80 29.03 -13.11
N GLY A 113 41.16 30.08 -12.38
CA GLY A 113 40.84 30.27 -10.97
C GLY A 113 39.44 30.83 -10.71
N GLY A 114 38.85 31.58 -11.65
CA GLY A 114 37.46 32.06 -11.55
C GLY A 114 36.49 31.03 -12.10
N LEU A 115 36.44 30.90 -13.43
CA LEU A 115 35.52 29.97 -14.11
C LEU A 115 35.70 28.51 -13.66
N GLY A 116 36.95 28.03 -13.62
CA GLY A 116 37.24 26.64 -13.23
C GLY A 116 36.83 26.35 -11.77
N PHE A 117 37.10 27.29 -10.87
CA PHE A 117 36.67 27.18 -9.48
C PHE A 117 35.14 27.22 -9.34
N LEU A 118 34.48 28.15 -10.04
CA LEU A 118 33.03 28.29 -10.01
C LEU A 118 32.33 26.99 -10.43
N ILE A 119 32.81 26.34 -11.50
CA ILE A 119 32.27 25.05 -11.97
C ILE A 119 32.42 23.96 -10.91
N VAL A 120 33.58 23.87 -10.24
CA VAL A 120 33.78 22.85 -9.20
C VAL A 120 32.86 23.12 -8.02
N VAL A 121 32.74 24.36 -7.57
CA VAL A 121 31.89 24.75 -6.44
C VAL A 121 30.42 24.47 -6.72
N THR A 122 29.89 24.89 -7.87
CA THR A 122 28.49 24.63 -8.24
C THR A 122 28.20 23.13 -8.31
N ARG A 123 29.10 22.35 -8.90
CA ARG A 123 28.98 20.88 -8.96
C ARG A 123 28.91 20.23 -7.58
N VAL A 124 29.80 20.64 -6.67
CA VAL A 124 29.84 20.10 -5.30
C VAL A 124 28.59 20.51 -4.51
N LEU A 125 28.19 21.78 -4.58
CA LEU A 125 27.00 22.27 -3.88
C LEU A 125 25.70 21.65 -4.40
N PHE A 126 25.55 21.51 -5.72
CA PHE A 126 24.36 20.86 -6.29
C PHE A 126 24.32 19.36 -5.98
N SER A 127 25.48 18.70 -5.92
CA SER A 127 25.55 17.30 -5.45
C SER A 127 25.15 17.13 -3.99
N LEU A 128 25.38 18.14 -3.14
CA LEU A 128 24.98 18.12 -1.72
C LEU A 128 23.49 18.43 -1.54
N ALA A 129 22.92 19.31 -2.38
CA ALA A 129 21.52 19.68 -2.32
C ALA A 129 20.55 18.54 -2.73
N GLY A 130 21.07 17.56 -3.47
CA GLY A 130 20.36 16.34 -3.87
C GLY A 130 19.86 16.40 -5.30
#